data_AF-A0A421E672-F1
#
_entry.id   AF-A0A421E672-F1
#
_cell.length_a   1.000
_cell.length_b   1.000
_cell.length_c   1.000
_cell.angle_alpha   90.00
_cell.angle_beta   90.00
_cell.angle_gamma   90.00
#
_symmetry.space_group_name_H-M   'P 1'
#
loop_
_entity.id
_entity.type
_entity.pdbx_description
1 polymer ?
#
loop_
_entity_poly.entity_id
_entity_poly.type
_entity_poly.pdbx_seq_one_letter_code
_entity_poly.pdbx_strand_id
1 'polypeptide(L)'
;EEGFHGAQDHLAPDLVIIPNHGFDLKSGFKGHDDVFGVGPRNGMHSFDNATLLIDDPEVSVSDDIDLYNITPTILDLMEIDTDATFEGRSLI
;
A
#
# COMPACT_ATOMS: atom_id res chain seq x y z
N GLU A 1 -4.47 -18.07 0.28
CA GLU A 1 -4.53 -18.48 -1.14
C GLU A 1 -5.26 -17.45 -2.01
N GLU A 2 -6.00 -16.50 -1.44
CA GLU A 2 -6.41 -15.28 -2.16
C GLU A 2 -5.44 -14.14 -1.86
N GLY A 3 -4.77 -13.63 -2.91
CA GLY A 3 -3.94 -12.42 -2.82
C GLY A 3 -4.71 -11.12 -3.08
N PHE A 4 -5.94 -11.23 -3.58
CA PHE A 4 -6.82 -10.11 -3.89
C PHE A 4 -8.25 -10.47 -3.49
N HIS A 5 -9.05 -9.45 -3.17
CA HIS A 5 -10.45 -9.59 -2.80
C HIS A 5 -11.27 -8.41 -3.33
N GLY A 6 -12.59 -8.49 -3.15
CA GLY A 6 -13.52 -7.41 -3.47
C GLY A 6 -14.09 -7.49 -4.88
N ALA A 7 -14.95 -6.54 -5.22
CA ALA A 7 -15.77 -6.59 -6.44
C ALA A 7 -14.98 -6.58 -7.76
N GLN A 8 -13.68 -6.29 -7.71
CA GLN A 8 -12.80 -6.18 -8.88
C GLN A 8 -11.71 -7.27 -8.91
N ASP A 9 -11.88 -8.33 -8.12
CA ASP A 9 -10.98 -9.50 -8.10
C ASP A 9 -10.74 -10.12 -9.48
N HIS A 10 -11.70 -10.04 -10.40
CA HIS A 10 -11.59 -10.49 -11.78
C HIS A 10 -10.50 -9.78 -12.61
N LEU A 11 -9.98 -8.65 -12.12
CA LEU A 11 -8.84 -7.95 -12.73
C LEU A 11 -7.49 -8.44 -12.19
N ALA A 12 -7.49 -9.29 -11.17
CA ALA A 12 -6.27 -9.81 -10.58
C ALA A 12 -5.47 -10.62 -11.61
N PRO A 13 -4.14 -10.51 -11.60
CA PRO A 13 -3.28 -11.34 -12.44
C PRO A 13 -3.35 -12.81 -12.01
N ASP A 14 -3.18 -13.71 -12.98
CA ASP A 14 -3.14 -15.16 -12.72
C ASP A 14 -1.97 -15.57 -11.80
N LEU A 15 -0.89 -14.78 -11.80
CA LEU A 15 0.30 -15.01 -10.98
C LEU A 15 0.87 -13.69 -10.44
N VAL A 16 1.07 -13.67 -9.13
CA VAL A 16 1.82 -12.61 -8.44
C VAL A 16 3.08 -13.19 -7.84
N ILE A 17 4.20 -12.48 -8.01
CA ILE A 17 5.46 -12.81 -7.36
C ILE A 17 5.82 -11.64 -6.44
N ILE A 18 5.96 -11.91 -5.15
CA ILE A 18 6.39 -10.93 -4.15
C ILE A 18 7.90 -11.16 -3.92
N PRO A 19 8.78 -10.22 -4.31
CA PRO A 19 10.20 -10.36 -4.04
C PRO A 19 10.50 -10.20 -2.54
N ASN A 20 11.58 -10.86 -2.08
CA ASN A 20 12.12 -10.61 -0.75
C ASN A 20 12.62 -9.15 -0.63
N HIS A 21 12.63 -8.61 0.59
CA HIS A 21 13.19 -7.28 0.86
C HIS A 21 14.60 -7.13 0.27
N GLY A 22 14.83 -5.99 -0.40
CA GLY A 22 16.11 -5.69 -1.06
C GLY A 22 16.24 -6.24 -2.48
N PHE A 23 15.27 -7.04 -2.95
CA PHE A 23 15.20 -7.49 -4.33
C PHE A 23 14.08 -6.79 -5.09
N ASP A 24 14.33 -6.48 -6.36
CA ASP A 24 13.38 -5.82 -7.24
C ASP A 24 13.43 -6.53 -8.60
N LEU A 25 12.31 -7.14 -8.99
CA LEU A 25 12.21 -7.93 -10.21
C LEU A 25 11.98 -6.99 -11.38
N LYS A 26 13.03 -6.78 -12.19
CA LYS A 26 12.95 -5.95 -13.38
C LYS A 26 13.25 -6.76 -14.63
N SER A 27 12.42 -6.55 -15.65
CA SER A 27 12.72 -6.93 -17.03
C SER A 27 13.20 -5.70 -17.78
N GLY A 28 14.28 -5.85 -18.54
CA GLY A 28 14.77 -4.82 -19.46
C GLY A 28 14.80 -5.37 -20.87
N PHE A 29 14.41 -4.55 -21.87
CA PHE A 29 14.42 -4.98 -23.27
C PHE A 29 15.85 -5.07 -23.86
N LYS A 30 16.86 -4.43 -23.23
CA LYS A 30 18.28 -4.42 -23.63
C LYS A 30 19.20 -4.12 -22.44
N GLY A 31 20.44 -4.64 -22.46
CA GLY A 31 21.57 -4.05 -21.75
C GLY A 31 21.84 -4.52 -20.32
N HIS A 32 21.49 -5.75 -19.97
CA HIS A 32 21.82 -6.34 -18.66
C HIS A 32 22.29 -7.78 -18.85
N ASP A 33 23.59 -7.96 -19.15
CA ASP A 33 24.20 -9.29 -19.23
C ASP A 33 24.43 -9.88 -17.83
N ASP A 34 24.58 -9.02 -16.82
CA ASP A 34 24.76 -9.39 -15.42
C ASP A 34 23.46 -9.28 -14.62
N VAL A 35 23.23 -10.24 -13.72
CA VAL A 35 22.08 -10.25 -12.79
C VAL A 35 22.18 -9.12 -11.76
N PHE A 36 23.40 -8.71 -11.40
CA PHE A 36 23.68 -7.63 -10.46
C PHE A 36 24.50 -6.54 -11.14
N GLY A 37 24.19 -5.27 -10.85
CA GLY A 37 24.91 -4.14 -11.41
C GLY A 37 24.94 -2.95 -10.45
N VAL A 38 25.88 -2.04 -10.68
CA VAL A 38 25.97 -0.78 -9.95
C VAL A 38 25.28 0.31 -10.76
N GLY A 39 24.40 1.08 -10.13
CA GLY A 39 23.68 2.16 -10.80
C GLY A 39 23.25 3.26 -9.84
N PRO A 40 22.70 4.36 -10.36
CA PRO A 40 22.21 5.45 -9.52
C PRO A 40 21.00 5.06 -8.65
N ARG A 41 20.30 3.97 -8.99
CA ARG A 41 19.19 3.41 -8.21
C ARG A 41 19.66 2.21 -7.40
N ASN A 42 19.74 2.38 -6.09
CA ASN A 42 20.20 1.36 -5.13
C ASN A 42 19.08 0.88 -4.18
N GLY A 43 17.81 1.14 -4.50
CA GLY A 43 16.67 0.75 -3.67
C GLY A 43 15.31 0.88 -4.38
N MET A 44 14.27 0.33 -3.75
CA MET A 44 12.86 0.37 -4.14
C MET A 44 11.98 0.54 -2.89
N HIS A 45 10.70 0.92 -3.05
CA HIS A 45 9.73 0.98 -1.96
C HIS A 45 9.51 -0.40 -1.32
N SER A 46 9.32 -0.43 0.01
CA SER A 46 8.75 -1.60 0.70
C SER A 46 7.24 -1.65 0.49
N PHE A 47 6.65 -2.84 0.67
CA PHE A 47 5.20 -3.03 0.63
C PHE A 47 4.51 -2.76 1.97
N ASP A 48 5.30 -2.59 3.04
CA ASP A 48 4.84 -2.46 4.42
C ASP A 48 5.54 -1.30 5.15
N ASN A 49 5.17 -1.10 6.42
CA ASN A 49 5.73 -0.12 7.34
C ASN A 49 5.52 1.35 6.93
N ALA A 50 4.35 1.66 6.36
CA ALA A 50 3.94 3.06 6.22
C ALA A 50 3.73 3.69 7.60
N THR A 51 4.19 4.92 7.79
CA THR A 51 4.06 5.64 9.05
C THR A 51 2.91 6.63 9.01
N LEU A 52 1.99 6.52 9.97
CA LEU A 52 0.99 7.55 10.25
C LEU A 52 1.50 8.49 11.34
N LEU A 53 1.48 9.80 11.07
CA LEU A 53 1.74 10.86 12.05
C LEU A 53 0.50 11.76 12.10
N ILE A 54 -0.10 11.87 13.28
CA ILE A 54 -1.32 12.63 13.51
C ILE A 54 -1.28 13.22 14.92
N ASP A 55 -1.79 14.44 15.07
CA ASP A 55 -1.79 15.21 16.31
C ASP A 55 -3.19 15.45 16.89
N ASP A 56 -4.20 14.84 16.28
CA ASP A 56 -5.58 14.88 16.77
C ASP A 56 -5.75 13.97 18.01
N PRO A 57 -6.24 14.50 19.14
CA PRO A 57 -6.36 13.74 20.38
C PRO A 57 -7.50 12.71 20.38
N GLU A 58 -8.47 12.80 19.46
CA GLU A 58 -9.59 11.86 19.36
C GLU A 58 -9.21 10.62 18.54
N VAL A 59 -8.14 10.71 17.75
CA VAL A 59 -7.66 9.58 16.93
C VAL A 59 -7.09 8.46 17.79
N SER A 60 -7.67 7.27 17.65
CA SER A 60 -7.21 6.05 18.32
C SER A 60 -6.33 5.20 17.40
N VAL A 61 -5.08 4.99 17.81
CA VAL A 61 -4.12 4.15 17.07
C VAL A 61 -4.02 2.77 17.71
N SER A 62 -4.67 1.78 17.10
CA SER A 62 -4.59 0.36 17.47
C SER A 62 -3.70 -0.45 16.52
N ASP A 63 -3.40 -1.71 16.87
CA ASP A 63 -2.52 -2.58 16.09
C ASP A 63 -3.10 -2.99 14.72
N ASP A 64 -4.40 -2.74 14.47
CA ASP A 64 -5.15 -3.15 13.27
C ASP A 64 -5.40 -2.02 12.26
N ILE A 65 -4.63 -0.92 12.33
CA ILE A 65 -4.77 0.19 11.38
C ILE A 65 -4.24 -0.20 10.01
N ASP A 66 -4.97 0.24 8.98
CA ASP A 66 -4.61 0.11 7.57
C ASP A 66 -4.59 1.49 6.88
N LEU A 67 -3.83 1.61 5.79
CA LEU A 67 -3.87 2.75 4.86
C LEU A 67 -5.30 3.06 4.37
N TYR A 68 -6.18 2.07 4.26
CA TYR A 68 -7.58 2.31 3.90
C TYR A 68 -8.34 3.16 4.92
N ASN A 69 -7.86 3.27 6.17
CA ASN A 69 -8.49 4.09 7.22
C ASN A 69 -8.23 5.59 7.04
N ILE A 70 -7.24 5.97 6.22
CA ILE A 70 -6.81 7.37 6.10
C ILE A 70 -7.89 8.25 5.45
N THR A 71 -8.50 7.78 4.36
CA THR A 71 -9.55 8.56 3.67
C THR A 71 -10.77 8.83 4.55
N PRO A 72 -11.44 7.82 5.16
CA PRO A 72 -12.59 8.11 6.03
C PRO A 72 -12.22 8.99 7.23
N THR A 73 -11.04 8.80 7.82
CA THR A 73 -10.56 9.66 8.93
C THR A 73 -10.41 11.12 8.51
N ILE A 74 -9.82 11.39 7.34
CA ILE A 74 -9.68 12.76 6.82
C ILE A 74 -11.06 13.39 6.56
N LEU A 75 -12.02 12.62 6.04
CA LEU A 75 -13.36 13.15 5.77
C LEU A 75 -14.11 13.52 7.06
N ASP A 76 -14.00 12.70 8.10
CA ASP A 76 -14.59 12.98 9.41
C ASP A 76 -13.95 14.23 10.04
N LEU A 77 -12.61 14.36 10.01
CA LEU A 77 -11.89 15.55 10.49
C LEU A 77 -12.28 16.83 9.73
N MET A 78 -12.70 16.70 8.48
CA MET A 78 -13.15 17.82 7.64
C MET A 78 -14.66 18.08 7.74
N GLU A 79 -15.39 17.30 8.53
CA GLU A 79 -16.86 17.35 8.63
C GLU A 79 -17.55 17.19 7.26
N ILE A 80 -17.04 16.28 6.42
CA ILE A 80 -17.57 16.00 5.08
C ILE A 80 -18.39 14.71 5.10
N ASP A 81 -19.72 14.84 5.01
CA ASP A 81 -20.61 13.71 4.82
C ASP A 81 -20.50 13.13 3.40
N THR A 82 -20.45 11.80 3.31
CA THR A 82 -20.46 11.08 2.03
C THR A 82 -21.24 9.78 2.11
N ASP A 83 -21.96 9.45 1.04
CA ASP A 83 -22.63 8.15 0.88
C ASP A 83 -21.67 7.07 0.33
N ALA A 84 -20.39 7.38 0.18
CA ALA A 84 -19.38 6.45 -0.31
C ALA A 84 -19.11 5.32 0.70
N THR A 85 -18.91 4.11 0.19
CA THR A 85 -18.46 2.98 1.01
C THR A 85 -16.94 2.86 0.94
N PHE A 86 -16.28 2.79 2.10
CA PHE A 86 -14.85 2.57 2.22
C PHE A 86 -14.56 1.18 2.77
N GLU A 87 -13.43 0.58 2.37
CA GLU A 87 -12.93 -0.66 2.99
C GLU A 87 -12.37 -0.38 4.40
N GLY A 88 -11.81 0.80 4.61
CA GLY A 88 -11.36 1.26 5.91
C GLY A 88 -12.46 1.93 6.74
N ARG A 89 -12.14 2.15 8.00
CA ARG A 89 -12.96 2.88 8.96
C ARG A 89 -12.24 4.14 9.42
N SER A 90 -13.01 5.13 9.87
CA SER A 90 -12.44 6.29 10.55
C SER A 90 -11.74 5.85 11.84
N LEU A 91 -10.68 6.56 12.20
CA LEU A 91 -9.91 6.35 13.43
C LEU A 91 -10.38 7.23 14.60
N ILE A 92 -11.45 8.01 14.40
CA ILE A 92 -12.11 8.86 15.40
C ILE A 92 -13.34 8.14 15.96
#